data_AF-A0A5B7TQI7-F1
#
_entry.id   AF-A0A5B7TQI7-F1
#
_cell.length_a   1.000
_cell.length_b   1.000
_cell.length_c   1.000
_cell.angle_alpha   90.00
_cell.angle_beta   90.00
_cell.angle_gamma   90.00
#
_symmetry.space_group_name_H-M   'P 1'
#
loop_
_entity.id
_entity.type
_entity.pdbx_description
1 polymer ?
#
loop_
_entity_poly.entity_id
_entity_poly.type
_entity_poly.pdbx_seq_one_letter_code
_entity_poly.pdbx_strand_id
1 'polypeptide(L)'
;MEQQKLPNANLVLIMGILSIVGACCYGLPGLIFGLIGLIVGVKDTKTYKQTPENYSNYGNVQAGKIMAIIGIILSLFMIVSVIYILSLIGWDALQDPELMQERLEELRSQYS
;
A
#
# COMPACT_ATOMS: atom_id res chain seq x y z
N MET A 1 -0.43 32.77 21.34
CA MET A 1 -1.35 31.62 21.31
C MET A 1 -0.50 30.38 21.11
N GLU A 2 -0.60 29.37 21.99
CA GLU A 2 0.14 28.11 21.82
C GLU A 2 -0.43 27.36 20.61
N GLN A 3 0.39 27.16 19.58
CA GLN A 3 -0.01 26.42 18.39
C GLN A 3 -0.22 24.94 18.74
N GLN A 4 -1.45 24.45 18.61
CA GLN A 4 -1.75 23.04 18.83
C GLN A 4 -1.19 22.20 17.68
N LYS A 5 -0.52 21.09 18.01
CA LYS A 5 -0.13 20.10 17.00
C LYS A 5 -1.41 19.53 16.38
N LEU A 6 -1.45 19.42 15.04
CA LEU A 6 -2.54 18.72 14.35
C LEU A 6 -2.68 17.30 14.95
N PRO A 7 -3.80 16.97 15.62
CA PRO A 7 -3.95 15.72 16.36
C PRO A 7 -3.85 14.49 15.45
N ASN A 8 -4.17 14.66 14.17
CA ASN A 8 -4.19 13.59 13.17
C ASN A 8 -2.86 13.41 12.44
N ALA A 9 -1.86 14.29 12.64
CA ALA A 9 -0.61 14.24 11.90
C ALA A 9 0.18 12.94 12.11
N ASN A 10 0.19 12.42 13.35
CA ASN A 10 0.81 11.13 13.66
C ASN A 10 -0.03 9.95 13.15
N LEU A 11 -1.37 10.07 13.17
CA LEU A 11 -2.30 9.05 12.68
C LEU A 11 -2.14 8.81 11.18
N VAL A 12 -2.03 9.88 10.38
CA VAL A 12 -1.82 9.77 8.92
C VAL A 12 -0.46 9.14 8.61
N LEU A 13 0.56 9.47 9.38
CA LEU A 13 1.92 8.94 9.20
C LEU A 13 1.98 7.44 9.53
N ILE A 14 1.33 7.02 10.62
CA ILE A 14 1.19 5.61 10.99
C ILE A 14 0.34 4.86 9.95
N MET A 15 -0.76 5.43 9.47
CA MET A 15 -1.58 4.83 8.42
C MET A 15 -0.82 4.66 7.10
N GLY A 16 0.07 5.59 6.75
CA GLY A 16 0.95 5.48 5.58
C GLY A 16 1.95 4.32 5.70
N ILE A 17 2.61 4.18 6.86
CA ILE A 17 3.54 3.07 7.13
C ILE A 17 2.79 1.73 7.14
N LEU A 18 1.63 1.67 7.79
CA LEU A 18 0.79 0.47 7.81
C LEU A 18 0.29 0.07 6.42
N SER A 19 0.08 1.03 5.51
CA SER A 19 -0.26 0.74 4.11
C SER A 19 0.88 0.01 3.39
N ILE A 20 2.14 0.41 3.62
CA ILE A 20 3.31 -0.26 3.03
C ILE A 20 3.50 -1.67 3.60
N VAL A 21 3.40 -1.82 4.92
CA VAL A 21 3.51 -3.13 5.59
C VAL A 21 2.34 -4.05 5.22
N GLY A 22 1.12 -3.50 5.18
CA GLY A 22 -0.08 -4.22 4.77
C GLY A 22 -0.09 -4.59 3.28
N ALA A 23 0.52 -3.78 2.41
CA ALA A 23 0.71 -4.11 1.01
C ALA A 23 1.72 -5.25 0.85
N CYS A 24 2.84 -5.25 1.58
CA CYS A 24 3.87 -6.29 1.47
C CYS A 24 3.38 -7.68 1.94
N CYS A 25 2.63 -7.73 3.05
CA CYS A 25 2.29 -9.01 3.70
C CYS A 25 0.86 -9.52 3.42
N TYR A 26 -0.07 -8.65 3.01
CA TYR A 26 -1.49 -9.02 2.85
C TYR A 26 -2.13 -8.51 1.54
N GLY A 27 -1.43 -7.68 0.75
CA GLY A 27 -1.86 -7.19 -0.56
C GLY A 27 -3.06 -6.24 -0.53
N LEU A 28 -4.27 -6.79 -0.42
CA LEU A 28 -5.56 -6.08 -0.50
C LEU A 28 -5.82 -5.05 0.63
N PRO A 29 -5.56 -5.33 1.92
CA PRO A 29 -5.84 -4.38 2.99
C PRO A 29 -4.87 -3.19 2.97
N GLY A 30 -3.69 -3.33 2.38
CA GLY A 30 -2.75 -2.22 2.16
C GLY A 30 -3.34 -1.12 1.28
N LEU A 31 -4.13 -1.49 0.27
CA LEU A 31 -4.81 -0.58 -0.65
C LEU A 31 -5.93 0.21 0.07
N ILE A 32 -6.71 -0.47 0.92
CA ILE A 32 -7.78 0.14 1.72
C ILE A 32 -7.20 1.15 2.72
N PHE A 33 -6.17 0.77 3.47
CA PHE A 33 -5.51 1.67 4.42
C PHE A 33 -4.86 2.88 3.73
N GLY A 34 -4.26 2.68 2.55
CA GLY A 34 -3.72 3.76 1.72
C GLY A 34 -4.80 4.76 1.29
N LEU A 35 -5.96 4.27 0.83
CA LEU A 35 -7.09 5.12 0.43
C LEU A 35 -7.65 5.93 1.59
N ILE A 36 -7.89 5.29 2.74
CA ILE A 36 -8.44 5.98 3.92
C ILE A 36 -7.43 7.00 4.43
N GLY A 37 -6.14 6.65 4.48
CA GLY A 37 -5.08 7.57 4.89
C GLY A 37 -4.98 8.80 3.97
N LEU A 38 -5.16 8.61 2.66
CA LEU A 38 -5.20 9.72 1.69
C LEU A 38 -6.41 10.65 1.93
N ILE A 39 -7.60 10.09 2.13
CA ILE A 39 -8.83 10.88 2.40
C ILE A 39 -8.68 11.69 3.67
N VAL A 40 -8.19 11.08 4.75
CA VAL A 40 -7.94 11.77 6.04
C VAL A 40 -6.91 12.88 5.86
N GLY A 41 -5.79 12.60 5.19
CA GLY A 41 -4.76 13.60 4.91
C GLY A 41 -5.27 14.77 4.06
N VAL A 42 -6.17 14.54 3.10
CA VAL A 42 -6.83 15.60 2.33
C VAL A 42 -7.77 16.43 3.19
N LYS A 43 -8.55 15.81 4.08
CA LYS A 43 -9.42 16.53 5.03
C LYS A 43 -8.59 17.38 5.99
N ASP A 44 -7.53 16.85 6.58
CA ASP A 44 -6.63 17.61 7.47
C ASP A 44 -5.94 18.76 6.75
N THR A 45 -5.57 18.57 5.48
CA THR A 45 -5.03 19.67 4.64
C THR A 45 -6.06 20.79 4.48
N LYS A 46 -7.34 20.45 4.33
CA LYS A 46 -8.42 21.43 4.16
C LYS A 46 -8.67 22.19 5.47
N THR A 47 -8.68 21.50 6.60
CA THR A 47 -8.80 22.10 7.94
C THR A 47 -7.61 23.02 8.25
N TYR A 48 -6.39 22.62 7.89
CA TYR A 48 -5.20 23.46 8.04
C TYR A 48 -5.31 24.77 7.22
N LYS A 49 -5.83 24.70 5.99
CA LYS A 49 -6.04 25.89 5.14
C LYS A 49 -7.12 26.83 5.67
N GLN A 50 -8.10 26.33 6.43
CA GLN A 50 -9.15 27.16 7.00
C GLN A 50 -8.68 27.93 8.25
N THR A 51 -7.77 27.37 9.04
CA THR A 51 -7.27 28.02 10.26
C THR A 51 -5.76 27.78 10.45
N PRO A 52 -4.89 28.36 9.59
CA PRO A 52 -3.45 28.07 9.62
C PRO A 52 -2.74 28.55 10.88
N GLU A 53 -3.25 29.57 11.57
CA GLU A 53 -2.65 30.12 12.79
C GLU A 53 -2.75 29.22 14.03
N ASN A 54 -3.70 28.27 14.05
CA ASN A 54 -3.94 27.38 15.20
C ASN A 54 -3.15 26.06 15.15
N TYR A 55 -2.53 25.73 14.02
CA TYR A 55 -2.00 24.40 13.77
C TYR A 55 -0.50 24.41 13.46
N SER A 56 0.28 23.64 14.21
CA SER A 56 1.67 23.29 13.85
C SER A 56 1.74 21.83 13.36
N ASN A 57 2.85 21.42 12.73
CA ASN A 57 3.09 20.05 12.19
C ASN A 57 2.35 19.66 10.89
N TYR A 58 2.04 20.61 10.01
CA TYR A 58 1.51 20.31 8.66
C TYR A 58 2.48 19.46 7.80
N GLY A 59 3.79 19.54 8.08
CA GLY A 59 4.80 18.72 7.40
C GLY A 59 4.54 17.21 7.52
N ASN A 60 4.07 16.74 8.68
CA ASN A 60 3.77 15.31 8.89
C ASN A 60 2.51 14.87 8.13
N VAL A 61 1.51 15.74 7.98
CA VAL A 61 0.32 15.46 7.15
C VAL A 61 0.73 15.31 5.68
N GLN A 62 1.63 16.17 5.20
CA GLN A 62 2.17 16.04 3.84
C GLN A 62 2.98 14.76 3.65
N ALA A 63 3.89 14.45 4.57
CA ALA A 63 4.68 13.22 4.54
C ALA A 63 3.77 11.97 4.53
N GLY A 64 2.74 11.94 5.38
CA GLY A 64 1.77 10.85 5.44
C GLY A 64 0.96 10.69 4.14
N LYS A 65 0.58 11.79 3.47
CA LYS A 65 -0.06 11.73 2.14
C LYS A 65 0.86 11.14 1.08
N ILE A 66 2.12 11.56 1.07
CA ILE A 66 3.13 11.03 0.13
C ILE A 66 3.32 9.53 0.36
N MET A 67 3.45 9.10 1.62
CA MET A 67 3.55 7.68 1.96
C MET A 67 2.32 6.87 1.56
N ALA A 68 1.11 7.42 1.73
CA ALA A 68 -0.13 6.78 1.29
C ALA A 68 -0.17 6.58 -0.24
N ILE A 69 0.26 7.58 -1.02
CA ILE A 69 0.34 7.48 -2.49
C ILE A 69 1.35 6.40 -2.90
N ILE A 70 2.53 6.37 -2.27
CA ILE A 70 3.55 5.35 -2.52
C ILE A 70 3.00 3.95 -2.20
N GLY A 71 2.30 3.79 -1.07
CA GLY A 71 1.66 2.54 -0.67
C GLY A 71 0.64 2.04 -1.69
N ILE A 72 -0.19 2.93 -2.23
CA ILE A 72 -1.17 2.59 -3.30
C ILE A 72 -0.45 2.12 -4.57
N ILE A 73 0.60 2.83 -5.01
CA ILE A 73 1.37 2.47 -6.21
C ILE A 73 2.04 1.10 -6.04
N LEU A 74 2.66 0.84 -4.88
CA LEU A 74 3.28 -0.45 -4.58
C LEU A 74 2.25 -1.58 -4.53
N SER A 75 1.07 -1.35 -3.93
CA SER A 75 -0.02 -2.33 -3.90
C SER A 75 -0.52 -2.67 -5.31
N LEU A 76 -0.69 -1.67 -6.18
CA LEU A 76 -1.02 -1.85 -7.60
C LEU A 76 0.04 -2.70 -8.32
N PHE A 77 1.32 -2.39 -8.14
CA PHE A 77 2.43 -3.14 -8.76
C PHE A 77 2.44 -4.60 -8.30
N MET A 78 2.15 -4.85 -7.03
CA MET A 78 2.10 -6.19 -6.46
C MET A 78 0.90 -6.98 -7.00
N ILE A 79 -0.29 -6.37 -7.12
CA ILE A 79 -1.45 -7.01 -7.77
C ILE A 79 -1.14 -7.41 -9.21
N VAL A 80 -0.52 -6.52 -10.00
CA VAL A 80 -0.11 -6.83 -11.37
C VAL A 80 0.90 -7.99 -11.40
N SER A 81 1.85 -8.00 -10.47
CA SER A 81 2.85 -9.06 -10.36
C SER A 81 2.20 -10.41 -10.01
N VAL A 82 1.23 -10.43 -9.10
CA VAL A 82 0.45 -11.62 -8.74
C VAL A 82 -0.35 -12.13 -9.94
N ILE A 83 -1.03 -11.25 -10.67
CA ILE A 83 -1.78 -11.63 -11.88
C ILE A 83 -0.82 -12.19 -12.95
N TYR A 84 0.37 -11.61 -13.11
CA TYR A 84 1.37 -12.09 -14.05
C TYR A 84 1.89 -13.48 -13.68
N ILE A 85 2.19 -13.73 -12.40
CA ILE A 85 2.58 -15.05 -11.90
C ILE A 85 1.45 -16.06 -12.09
N LEU A 86 0.20 -15.69 -11.76
CA LEU A 86 -0.97 -16.54 -11.98
C LEU A 86 -1.20 -16.86 -13.46
N SER A 87 -0.88 -15.93 -14.36
CA SER A 87 -0.98 -16.15 -15.81
C SER A 87 0.13 -17.06 -16.34
N LEU A 88 1.31 -17.06 -15.72
CA LEU A 88 2.44 -17.92 -16.08
C LEU A 88 2.32 -19.33 -15.50
N ILE A 89 1.94 -19.44 -14.22
CA ILE A 89 1.80 -20.71 -13.51
C ILE A 89 0.46 -21.37 -13.84
N GLY A 90 -0.57 -20.58 -14.14
CA GLY A 90 -1.94 -21.06 -14.29
C GLY A 90 -2.59 -21.30 -12.93
N TRP A 91 -3.91 -21.05 -12.84
CA TRP A 91 -4.66 -21.34 -11.61
C TRP A 91 -4.63 -22.84 -11.27
N ASP A 92 -4.56 -23.69 -12.29
CA ASP A 92 -4.57 -25.15 -12.15
C ASP A 92 -3.32 -25.69 -11.44
N ALA A 93 -2.13 -25.14 -11.72
CA ALA A 93 -0.89 -25.59 -11.06
C ALA A 93 -0.77 -25.12 -9.59
N LEU A 94 -1.57 -24.14 -9.17
CA LEU A 94 -1.66 -23.72 -7.78
C LEU A 94 -2.60 -24.60 -6.95
N GLN A 95 -3.56 -25.25 -7.60
CA GLN A 95 -4.52 -26.14 -6.94
C GLN A 95 -4.11 -27.61 -7.00
N ASP A 96 -3.38 -28.02 -8.04
CA ASP A 96 -2.90 -29.40 -8.21
C ASP A 96 -1.38 -29.52 -8.02
N PRO A 97 -0.93 -30.11 -6.89
CA PRO A 97 0.50 -30.31 -6.61
C PRO A 97 1.22 -31.17 -7.64
N GLU A 98 0.53 -32.13 -8.27
CA GLU A 98 1.11 -33.01 -9.29
C GLU A 98 1.44 -32.23 -10.57
N LEU A 99 0.53 -31.36 -11.03
CA LEU A 99 0.74 -30.53 -12.21
C LEU A 99 1.91 -29.56 -12.03
N MET A 100 2.10 -29.04 -10.81
CA MET A 100 3.22 -28.15 -10.50
C MET A 100 4.57 -28.87 -10.61
N GLN A 101 4.64 -30.13 -10.18
CA GLN A 101 5.84 -30.96 -10.32
C GLN A 101 6.14 -31.27 -11.79
N GLU A 102 5.11 -31.60 -12.57
CA GLU A 102 5.24 -31.89 -14.01
C GLU A 102 5.78 -30.69 -14.80
N ARG A 103 5.24 -29.48 -14.55
CA ARG A 103 5.72 -28.23 -15.18
C ARG A 103 7.17 -27.88 -14.79
N LEU A 104 7.54 -28.16 -13.54
CA LEU A 104 8.92 -27.96 -13.07
C LEU A 104 9.90 -28.93 -13.74
N GLU A 105 9.48 -30.18 -13.96
CA GLU A 105 10.27 -31.16 -14.70
C GLU A 105 10.39 -30.82 -16.19
N GLU A 106 9.31 -30.39 -16.85
CA GLU A 106 9.33 -29.90 -18.23
C GLU A 106 10.32 -28.73 -18.40
N LEU A 107 10.26 -27.73 -17.52
CA LEU A 107 11.18 -26.58 -17.55
C LEU A 107 12.63 -26.98 -17.30
N ARG A 108 12.87 -27.98 -16.44
CA ARG A 108 14.20 -28.50 -16.13
C ARG A 108 14.80 -29.28 -17.30
N SER A 109 13.97 -30.08 -17.98
CA SER A 109 14.33 -30.83 -19.19
C SER A 109 14.61 -29.91 -20.38
N GLN A 110 13.83 -28.83 -20.53
CA GLN A 110 14.01 -27.86 -21.60
C GLN A 110 15.32 -27.05 -21.48
N TYR A 111 15.93 -26.99 -20.28
CA TYR A 111 17.19 -26.29 -20.00
C TYR A 111 18.41 -27.22 -19.79
N SER A 112 18.25 -28.55 -19.94
CA SER A 112 19.35 -29.54 -19.92
C SER A 112 19.72 -30.01 -21.31
#